data_AF-A0A7K1YR03-F1
#
_entry.id   AF-A0A7K1YR03-F1
#
_cell.length_a   1.000
_cell.length_b   1.000
_cell.length_c   1.000
_cell.angle_alpha   90.00
_cell.angle_beta   90.00
_cell.angle_gamma   90.00
#
_symmetry.space_group_name_H-M   'P 1'
#
loop_
_entity.id
_entity.type
_entity.pdbx_description
1 polymer ?
#
loop_
_entity_poly.entity_id
_entity_poly.type
_entity_poly.pdbx_seq_one_letter_code
_entity_poly.pdbx_strand_id
1 'polypeptide(L)'
;MTDTTTTPPEIGGIGHSVKRVEDARLIEGQGNFLDDIALPGMLHMALVRSPVAHARINGIDTSAATAVDGVLAVVTGELMDQHGLAWMPTLSGDTQAVLATDK
;
A
#
# COMPACT_ATOMS: atom_id res chain seq x y z
N MET A 1 -39.30 11.02 -34.37
CA MET A 1 -39.23 11.73 -33.08
C MET A 1 -37.98 11.22 -32.38
N THR A 2 -36.84 11.82 -32.68
CA THR A 2 -35.53 11.50 -32.08
C THR A 2 -34.94 12.83 -31.66
N ASP A 3 -35.46 13.37 -30.55
CA ASP A 3 -34.82 14.46 -29.86
C ASP A 3 -33.57 13.87 -29.21
N THR A 4 -32.44 14.06 -29.86
CA THR A 4 -31.17 13.50 -29.41
C THR A 4 -30.63 14.52 -28.42
N THR A 5 -31.01 14.39 -27.14
CA THR A 5 -30.61 15.27 -26.03
C THR A 5 -29.13 15.09 -25.68
N THR A 6 -28.26 15.22 -26.68
CA THR A 6 -26.82 15.27 -26.50
C THR A 6 -26.44 16.71 -26.19
N THR A 7 -25.66 16.87 -25.12
CA THR A 7 -25.15 18.19 -24.71
C THR A 7 -24.31 18.80 -25.85
N PRO A 8 -24.22 20.12 -26.00
CA PRO A 8 -23.33 20.73 -27.00
C PRO A 8 -21.85 20.28 -26.88
N PRO A 9 -21.09 20.20 -28.00
CA PRO A 9 -19.69 19.76 -28.02
C PRO A 9 -18.77 20.54 -27.08
N GLU A 10 -19.01 21.84 -26.91
CA GLU A 10 -18.26 22.73 -26.03
C GLU A 10 -18.40 22.40 -24.54
N ILE A 11 -19.48 21.72 -24.16
CA ILE A 11 -19.70 21.26 -22.78
C ILE A 11 -19.07 19.88 -22.56
N GLY A 12 -18.94 19.06 -23.61
CA GLY A 12 -18.30 17.74 -23.51
C GLY A 12 -19.06 16.78 -22.57
N GLY A 13 -20.40 16.78 -22.63
CA GLY A 13 -21.25 15.95 -21.79
C GLY A 13 -21.42 14.51 -22.27
N ILE A 14 -22.50 13.85 -21.80
CA ILE A 14 -22.81 12.45 -22.14
C ILE A 14 -22.87 12.26 -23.66
N GLY A 15 -22.20 11.22 -24.16
CA GLY A 15 -22.19 10.85 -25.58
C GLY A 15 -21.02 11.41 -26.40
N HIS A 16 -20.23 12.33 -25.84
CA HIS A 16 -19.05 12.90 -26.52
C HIS A 16 -17.77 12.11 -26.30
N SER A 17 -16.90 12.11 -27.31
CA SER A 17 -15.53 11.57 -27.23
C SER A 17 -14.55 12.61 -26.69
N VAL A 18 -14.74 13.02 -25.44
CA VAL A 18 -13.89 14.02 -24.78
C VAL A 18 -12.52 13.42 -24.43
N LYS A 19 -11.45 14.22 -24.56
CA LYS A 19 -10.11 13.83 -24.10
C LYS A 19 -10.03 13.88 -22.58
N ARG A 20 -9.18 13.04 -22.00
CA ARG A 20 -9.01 12.97 -20.55
C ARG A 20 -8.37 14.25 -20.03
N VAL A 21 -8.88 14.76 -18.90
CA VAL A 21 -8.31 15.93 -18.22
C VAL A 21 -7.06 15.57 -17.43
N GLU A 22 -6.92 14.30 -17.08
CA GLU A 22 -5.80 13.74 -16.33
C GLU A 22 -4.52 13.68 -17.15
N ASP A 23 -4.62 13.63 -18.49
CA ASP A 23 -3.47 13.48 -19.39
C ASP A 23 -2.43 14.57 -19.13
N ALA A 24 -2.84 15.83 -18.98
CA ALA A 24 -1.94 16.97 -18.79
C ALA A 24 -0.94 16.72 -17.65
N ARG A 25 -1.43 16.43 -16.44
CA ARG A 25 -0.54 16.19 -15.29
C ARG A 25 0.24 14.87 -15.41
N LEU A 26 -0.36 13.84 -16.02
CA LEU A 26 0.25 12.50 -16.05
C LEU A 26 1.39 12.40 -17.06
N ILE A 27 1.24 12.98 -18.25
CA ILE A 27 2.27 12.92 -19.30
C ILE A 27 3.45 13.86 -19.03
N GLU A 28 3.26 14.84 -18.14
CA GLU A 28 4.27 15.80 -17.72
C GLU A 28 5.03 15.38 -16.46
N GLY A 29 4.77 14.17 -15.94
CA GLY A 29 5.36 13.71 -14.68
C GLY A 29 4.89 14.49 -13.46
N GLN A 30 3.79 15.24 -13.57
CA GLN A 30 3.12 15.96 -12.49
C GLN A 30 2.01 15.12 -11.86
N GLY A 31 2.12 13.78 -11.98
CA GLY A 31 1.39 12.86 -11.15
C GLY A 31 1.75 13.07 -9.68
N ASN A 32 0.88 12.62 -8.78
CA ASN A 32 1.19 12.57 -7.35
C ASN A 32 0.76 11.19 -6.84
N PHE A 33 1.70 10.27 -6.84
CA PHE A 33 1.57 8.91 -6.34
C PHE A 33 2.19 8.80 -4.94
N LEU A 34 2.01 7.66 -4.28
CA LEU A 34 2.43 7.50 -2.88
C LEU A 34 3.93 7.69 -2.66
N ASP A 35 4.76 7.25 -3.61
CA ASP A 35 6.24 7.34 -3.51
C ASP A 35 6.77 8.73 -3.92
N ASP A 36 5.92 9.60 -4.46
CA ASP A 36 6.27 11.01 -4.76
C ASP A 36 6.18 11.89 -3.50
N ILE A 37 5.53 11.39 -2.45
CA ILE A 37 5.28 12.13 -1.21
C ILE A 37 6.55 12.11 -0.35
N ALA A 38 7.01 13.30 0.05
CA ALA A 38 8.06 13.48 1.05
C ALA A 38 7.56 14.34 2.22
N LEU A 39 7.63 13.82 3.44
CA LEU A 39 7.26 14.53 4.66
C LEU A 39 8.48 14.79 5.55
N PRO A 40 8.52 15.89 6.32
CA PRO A 40 9.59 16.12 7.30
C PRO A 40 9.69 14.95 8.30
N GLY A 41 10.87 14.33 8.38
CA GLY A 41 11.12 13.20 9.29
C GLY A 41 10.54 11.85 8.83
N MET A 42 10.09 11.72 7.58
CA MET A 42 9.59 10.46 7.03
C MET A 42 10.67 9.36 7.08
N LEU A 43 10.28 8.18 7.54
CA LEU A 43 11.11 6.97 7.56
C LEU A 43 10.70 6.01 6.45
N HIS A 44 11.57 5.06 6.13
CA HIS A 44 11.27 3.96 5.23
C HIS A 44 11.13 2.63 5.99
N MET A 45 10.30 1.74 5.46
CA MET A 45 10.09 0.39 5.98
C MET A 45 10.35 -0.63 4.87
N ALA A 46 10.93 -1.76 5.24
CA ALA A 46 11.05 -2.94 4.39
C ALA A 46 10.58 -4.19 5.14
N LEU A 47 10.17 -5.23 4.41
CA LEU A 47 9.68 -6.49 4.97
C LEU A 47 10.65 -7.63 4.66
N VAL A 48 11.10 -8.33 5.70
CA VAL A 48 11.72 -9.65 5.56
C VAL A 48 10.60 -10.67 5.34
N ARG A 49 10.76 -11.51 4.31
CA ARG A 49 9.73 -12.47 3.88
C ARG A 49 10.19 -13.91 4.12
N SER A 50 9.23 -14.82 4.28
CA SER A 50 9.54 -16.24 4.38
C SER A 50 10.23 -16.73 3.09
N PRO A 51 11.37 -17.44 3.20
CA PRO A 51 12.03 -18.07 2.06
C PRO A 51 11.39 -19.41 1.67
N VAL A 52 10.42 -19.90 2.44
CA VAL A 52 9.79 -21.21 2.28
C VAL A 52 8.27 -21.11 2.35
N ALA A 53 7.58 -22.03 1.68
CA ALA A 53 6.11 -22.00 1.60
C ALA A 53 5.42 -22.33 2.93
N HIS A 54 6.02 -23.17 3.77
CA HIS A 54 5.46 -23.58 5.06
C HIS A 54 6.55 -24.12 5.99
N ALA A 55 6.74 -23.48 7.15
CA ALA A 55 7.66 -23.92 8.20
C ALA A 55 7.21 -23.34 9.54
N ARG A 56 7.69 -23.85 10.67
CA ARG A 56 7.50 -23.19 11.96
C ARG A 56 8.57 -22.12 12.19
N ILE A 57 8.20 -21.01 12.81
CA ILE A 57 9.16 -19.99 13.24
C ILE A 57 9.71 -20.41 14.61
N ASN A 58 10.95 -20.91 14.63
CA ASN A 58 11.61 -21.28 15.88
C ASN A 58 12.20 -20.07 16.62
N GLY A 59 12.42 -18.96 15.91
CA GLY A 59 12.94 -17.71 16.47
C GLY A 59 13.33 -16.73 15.36
N ILE A 60 13.38 -15.45 15.70
CA ILE A 60 13.84 -14.37 14.84
C ILE A 60 14.92 -13.60 15.60
N ASP A 61 16.15 -13.63 15.10
CA ASP A 61 17.23 -12.81 15.64
C ASP A 61 17.24 -11.44 14.96
N THR A 62 16.95 -10.39 15.74
CA THR A 62 16.90 -9.00 15.29
C THR A 62 18.15 -8.20 15.66
N SER A 63 19.12 -8.81 16.35
CA SER A 63 20.26 -8.12 16.95
C SER A 63 21.12 -7.39 15.92
N ALA A 64 21.47 -8.07 14.83
CA ALA A 64 22.29 -7.50 13.77
C ALA A 64 21.61 -6.31 13.09
N ALA A 65 20.30 -6.42 12.80
CA ALA A 65 19.54 -5.32 12.16
C ALA A 65 19.40 -4.12 13.10
N THR A 66 19.11 -4.37 14.38
CA THR A 66 18.98 -3.31 15.40
C THR A 66 20.29 -2.56 15.64
N ALA A 67 21.44 -3.19 15.41
CA ALA A 67 22.75 -2.58 15.58
C ALA A 67 23.21 -1.71 14.39
N VAL A 68 22.45 -1.67 13.29
CA VAL A 68 22.81 -0.86 12.12
C VAL A 68 22.43 0.60 12.36
N ASP A 69 23.40 1.51 12.19
CA ASP A 69 23.17 2.94 12.28
C ASP A 69 22.07 3.39 11.29
N GLY A 70 21.06 4.09 11.82
CA GLY A 70 19.91 4.55 11.04
C GLY A 70 18.70 3.61 11.04
N VAL A 71 18.81 2.41 11.60
CA VAL A 71 17.64 1.57 11.90
C VAL A 71 16.98 2.06 13.19
N LEU A 72 15.72 2.52 13.09
CA LEU A 72 14.99 3.01 14.26
C LEU A 72 14.15 1.95 14.96
N ALA A 73 13.73 0.89 14.25
CA ALA A 73 12.92 -0.18 14.80
C ALA A 73 13.03 -1.47 13.98
N VAL A 74 12.91 -2.61 14.66
CA VAL A 74 12.67 -3.92 14.06
C VAL A 74 11.40 -4.49 14.68
N VAL A 75 10.38 -4.70 13.85
CA VAL A 75 9.04 -5.13 14.29
C VAL A 75 8.82 -6.59 13.93
N THR A 76 8.41 -7.41 14.91
CA THR A 76 8.15 -8.85 14.75
C THR A 76 6.67 -9.19 14.97
N GLY A 77 6.27 -10.41 14.60
CA GLY A 77 4.93 -10.92 14.90
C GLY A 77 4.62 -10.93 16.40
N GLU A 78 5.61 -11.21 17.25
CA GLU A 78 5.46 -11.17 18.71
C GLU A 78 5.06 -9.78 19.21
N LEU A 79 5.71 -8.72 18.71
CA LEU A 79 5.35 -7.34 19.08
C LEU A 79 3.92 -7.01 18.63
N MET A 80 3.52 -7.44 17.44
CA MET A 80 2.15 -7.22 16.95
C MET A 80 1.11 -7.98 17.78
N ASP A 81 1.41 -9.20 18.22
CA ASP A 81 0.52 -10.02 19.03
C ASP A 81 0.25 -9.40 20.40
N GLN A 82 1.28 -8.84 21.05
CA GLN A 82 1.17 -8.08 22.29
C GLN A 82 0.20 -6.89 22.19
N HIS A 83 0.00 -6.36 20.98
CA HIS A 83 -0.93 -5.26 20.70
C HIS A 83 -2.26 -5.70 20.08
N GLY A 84 -2.50 -7.01 19.92
CA GLY A 84 -3.70 -7.54 19.27
C GLY A 84 -3.78 -7.21 17.77
N LEU A 85 -2.62 -7.00 17.13
CA LEU A 85 -2.50 -6.60 15.72
C LEU A 85 -1.77 -7.64 14.86
N ALA A 86 -1.40 -8.80 15.41
CA ALA A 86 -0.76 -9.88 14.63
C ALA A 86 -1.66 -10.43 13.51
N TRP A 87 -2.98 -10.30 13.66
CA TRP A 87 -3.98 -10.74 12.69
C TRP A 87 -4.92 -9.59 12.38
N MET A 88 -5.18 -9.36 11.09
CA MET A 88 -6.14 -8.36 10.61
C MET A 88 -7.38 -9.05 10.04
N PRO A 89 -8.57 -8.44 10.19
CA PRO A 89 -9.77 -8.95 9.53
C PRO A 89 -9.68 -8.74 8.02
N THR A 90 -10.31 -9.64 7.27
CA THR A 90 -10.41 -9.57 5.80
C THR A 90 -11.83 -9.22 5.38
N LEU A 91 -12.00 -8.71 4.15
CA LEU A 91 -13.33 -8.44 3.58
C LEU A 91 -14.20 -9.70 3.48
N SER A 92 -13.58 -10.88 3.41
CA SER A 92 -14.27 -12.18 3.38
C SER A 92 -14.73 -12.68 4.76
N GLY A 93 -14.47 -11.92 5.83
CA GLY A 93 -14.86 -12.31 7.20
C GLY A 93 -13.93 -13.31 7.88
N ASP A 94 -12.81 -13.66 7.25
CA ASP A 94 -11.71 -14.42 7.86
C ASP A 94 -10.62 -13.46 8.40
N THR A 95 -9.56 -14.00 8.96
CA THR A 95 -8.37 -13.26 9.40
C THR A 95 -7.15 -13.57 8.53
N GLN A 96 -6.25 -12.60 8.41
CA GLN A 96 -4.97 -12.76 7.74
C GLN A 96 -3.85 -12.25 8.64
N ALA A 97 -2.73 -12.99 8.71
CA ALA A 97 -1.58 -12.56 9.47
C ALA A 97 -1.02 -11.24 8.91
N VAL A 98 -0.80 -10.27 9.79
CA VAL A 98 -0.08 -9.01 9.49
C VAL A 98 1.42 -9.30 9.44
N LEU A 99 1.93 -9.95 10.48
CA LEU A 99 3.25 -10.56 10.53
C LEU A 99 3.11 -11.96 11.12
N ALA A 100 3.86 -12.92 10.58
CA ALA A 100 3.81 -14.30 11.04
C ALA A 100 4.28 -14.44 12.49
N THR A 101 3.57 -15.24 13.29
CA THR A 101 3.86 -15.48 14.71
C THR A 101 4.37 -16.89 14.99
N ASP A 102 3.74 -17.93 14.43
CA ASP A 102 4.04 -19.34 14.69
C ASP A 102 4.58 -20.13 13.47
N LYS A 103 4.17 -19.76 12.25
CA LYS A 103 4.52 -20.42 10.99
C LYS A 103 4.41 -19.52 9.76
#